data_AF-A0AAU9KE71-F1
#
_entry.id   AF-A0AAU9KE71-F1
#
_cell.length_a   1.000
_cell.length_b   1.000
_cell.length_c   1.000
_cell.angle_alpha   90.00
_cell.angle_beta   90.00
_cell.angle_gamma   90.00
#
_symmetry.space_group_name_H-M   'P 1'
#
loop_
_entity.id
_entity.type
_entity.pdbx_description
1 polymer ?
#
loop_
_entity_poly.entity_id
_entity_poly.type
_entity_poly.pdbx_seq_one_letter_code
_entity_poly.pdbx_strand_id
1 'polypeptide(L)'
;MTIGAQISSSAVYNYYQGFIYTIQIFNAVKPISSLSTTSCTESCSVCPISQVCIPNCKIKEYWSGPAYNKCYNCNIKCTKSCRDWRDTCSLCDNLLCESCSDYSSCEACKENTINPGSCACDDNYVLDDTQSNTCIPIESGGFKGEDGHFHACPNLCSSCESLTKCTACANNASIQNDLCYCNLGYNGIESCILVSFSAKLTVLADNSLYLTFSESLVKDLNTSDFVIIIGNQEEISSKLEKMNNTCYYISLAISEKISKGTLATVQFKDLSKVKSISNGILNSSEISASLNSYDPTSNSPVTESVSSQSQAISQTTVSIVASMSIINSSSSSLWCLMNTLQILSYMTLSGIPFSSKMRSFLNNLSSFNLFPNVFPYFIDKNKGNTPYSQAEEFGFDTDLILINQGNDFTLLLGSIAALPLILYFSRCSHRWIGKKFTKRLGDYQYAFYLRFWIQCYLELGAAACIGLTIFEFSNITQIANFALCLALCILLIATPGAYFWFSYKNKAFIKTRDKAFFASFSTFFFMSFE
;
A
#
# COMPACT_ATOMS: atom_id res chain seq x y z
N MET A 1 26.13 -68.89 4.16
CA MET A 1 25.99 -68.51 2.74
C MET A 1 26.87 -69.48 1.96
N THR A 2 26.27 -70.35 1.15
CA THR A 2 27.03 -71.29 0.32
C THR A 2 27.20 -70.62 -1.04
N ILE A 3 28.44 -70.30 -1.42
CA ILE A 3 28.74 -69.91 -2.80
C ILE A 3 28.75 -71.21 -3.59
N GLY A 4 27.67 -71.48 -4.29
CA GLY A 4 27.47 -72.72 -5.03
C GLY A 4 26.16 -72.71 -5.80
N ALA A 5 25.92 -73.77 -6.55
CA ALA A 5 24.69 -73.97 -7.28
C ALA A 5 24.29 -75.45 -7.21
N GLN A 6 22.98 -75.71 -7.20
CA GLN A 6 22.44 -77.06 -7.21
C GLN A 6 22.33 -77.54 -8.65
N ILE A 7 22.92 -78.69 -8.96
CA ILE A 7 22.85 -79.30 -10.30
C ILE A 7 21.88 -80.48 -10.23
N SER A 8 20.89 -80.50 -11.13
CA SER A 8 20.15 -81.72 -11.47
C SER A 8 20.10 -81.86 -12.98
N SER A 9 20.36 -83.07 -13.48
CA SER A 9 20.00 -83.46 -14.86
C SER A 9 20.29 -82.39 -15.93
N SER A 10 21.52 -81.84 -15.94
CA SER A 10 22.02 -80.82 -16.89
C SER A 10 21.57 -79.37 -16.69
N ALA A 11 20.83 -79.04 -15.62
CA ALA A 11 20.46 -77.66 -15.30
C ALA A 11 20.91 -77.25 -13.90
N VAL A 12 21.21 -75.96 -13.77
CA VAL A 12 21.75 -75.32 -12.58
C VAL A 12 20.66 -74.45 -11.96
N TYR A 13 20.34 -74.67 -10.68
CA TYR A 13 19.33 -73.93 -9.94
C TYR A 13 19.86 -73.53 -8.56
N ASN A 14 19.15 -72.65 -7.86
CA ASN A 14 19.49 -72.20 -6.50
C ASN A 14 20.95 -71.70 -6.39
N TYR A 15 21.37 -70.87 -7.35
CA TYR A 15 22.69 -70.24 -7.36
C TYR A 15 22.67 -68.88 -6.68
N TYR A 16 23.84 -68.44 -6.21
CA TYR A 16 24.00 -67.10 -5.66
C TYR A 16 23.64 -66.03 -6.72
N GLN A 17 22.73 -65.14 -6.35
CA GLN A 17 22.35 -63.97 -7.15
C GLN A 17 22.67 -62.71 -6.34
N GLY A 18 23.73 -62.01 -6.74
CA GLY A 18 24.19 -60.80 -6.07
C GLY A 18 25.54 -60.35 -6.61
N PHE A 19 26.05 -59.24 -6.08
CA PHE A 19 27.35 -58.71 -6.44
C PHE A 19 28.43 -59.29 -5.54
N ILE A 20 29.47 -59.85 -6.15
CA ILE A 20 30.66 -60.28 -5.43
C ILE A 20 31.68 -59.14 -5.48
N TYR A 21 31.87 -58.45 -4.35
CA TYR A 21 32.83 -57.35 -4.25
C TYR A 21 34.28 -57.85 -4.33
N THR A 22 34.60 -58.97 -3.69
CA THR A 22 35.95 -59.54 -3.67
C THR A 22 35.91 -61.03 -3.35
N ILE A 23 36.72 -61.83 -4.05
CA ILE A 23 37.03 -63.22 -3.69
C ILE A 23 38.52 -63.30 -3.40
N GLN A 24 38.89 -63.76 -2.20
CA GLN A 24 40.27 -63.98 -1.81
C GLN A 24 40.45 -65.41 -1.35
N ILE A 25 41.46 -66.08 -1.90
CA ILE A 25 41.84 -67.45 -1.54
C ILE A 25 43.18 -67.39 -0.83
N PHE A 26 43.23 -67.92 0.39
CA PHE A 26 44.44 -67.97 1.20
C PHE A 26 44.91 -69.41 1.36
N ASN A 27 46.22 -69.62 1.26
CA ASN A 27 46.88 -70.91 1.52
C ASN A 27 47.20 -71.13 3.01
N ALA A 28 46.82 -70.18 3.87
CA ALA A 28 46.95 -70.24 5.32
C ALA A 28 45.74 -69.57 5.98
N VAL A 29 45.44 -69.94 7.23
CA VAL A 29 44.33 -69.35 7.98
C VAL A 29 44.59 -67.85 8.20
N LYS A 30 43.71 -67.00 7.67
CA LYS A 30 43.71 -65.56 7.93
C LYS A 30 42.61 -65.21 8.93
N PRO A 31 42.90 -64.45 10.00
CA PRO A 31 41.85 -63.98 10.89
C PRO A 31 40.95 -62.98 10.15
N ILE A 32 39.63 -63.05 10.38
CA ILE A 32 38.64 -62.16 9.73
C ILE A 32 38.94 -60.68 9.99
N SER A 33 39.49 -60.35 11.16
CA SER A 33 39.95 -59.01 11.52
C SER A 33 41.06 -58.45 10.62
N SER A 34 41.74 -59.30 9.85
CA SER A 34 42.72 -58.89 8.83
C SER A 34 42.10 -58.63 7.47
N LEU A 35 40.77 -58.74 7.33
CA LEU A 35 40.02 -58.59 6.08
C LEU A 35 38.86 -57.60 6.20
N SER A 36 38.27 -57.48 7.40
CA SER A 36 37.19 -56.54 7.70
C SER A 36 37.36 -55.87 9.06
N THR A 37 36.71 -54.72 9.22
CA THR A 37 36.70 -53.92 10.45
C THR A 37 35.26 -53.49 10.78
N THR A 38 35.04 -53.16 12.05
CA THR A 38 33.80 -52.53 12.55
C THR A 38 33.93 -51.00 12.64
N SER A 39 35.14 -50.46 12.45
CA SER A 39 35.42 -49.02 12.43
C SER A 39 35.26 -48.45 11.02
N CYS A 40 34.01 -48.34 10.58
CA CYS A 40 33.65 -47.87 9.24
C CYS A 40 33.43 -46.36 9.21
N THR A 41 33.69 -45.74 8.06
CA THR A 41 33.45 -44.29 7.84
C THR A 41 31.96 -43.95 7.83
N GLU A 42 31.10 -44.93 7.55
CA GLU A 42 29.65 -44.78 7.53
C GLU A 42 28.98 -45.77 8.50
N SER A 43 27.66 -45.70 8.67
CA SER A 43 26.92 -46.45 9.68
C SER A 43 26.70 -47.95 9.38
N CYS A 44 27.50 -48.55 8.50
CA CYS A 44 27.46 -49.99 8.31
C CYS A 44 28.15 -50.72 9.47
N SER A 45 27.68 -51.92 9.79
CA SER A 45 28.17 -52.70 10.94
C SER A 45 29.55 -53.33 10.70
N VAL A 46 29.87 -53.64 9.44
CA VAL A 46 31.14 -54.25 9.02
C VAL A 46 31.49 -53.72 7.62
N CYS A 47 32.76 -53.35 7.42
CA CYS A 47 33.30 -52.89 6.13
C CYS A 47 34.69 -53.51 5.87
N PRO A 48 35.21 -53.45 4.64
CA PRO A 48 36.61 -53.75 4.35
C PRO A 48 37.58 -52.86 5.14
N ILE A 49 38.86 -53.24 5.19
CA ILE A 49 39.92 -52.47 5.90
C ILE A 49 40.09 -51.04 5.34
N SER A 50 39.65 -50.78 4.12
CA SER A 50 39.57 -49.41 3.57
C SER A 50 38.62 -48.49 4.34
N GLN A 51 37.85 -49.02 5.30
CA GLN A 51 36.84 -48.35 6.13
C GLN A 51 35.61 -47.86 5.36
N VAL A 52 35.58 -48.02 4.03
CA VAL A 52 34.47 -47.61 3.17
C VAL A 52 33.40 -48.69 3.14
N CYS A 53 32.17 -48.32 3.45
CA CYS A 53 31.03 -49.24 3.41
C CYS A 53 30.71 -49.65 1.96
N ILE A 54 30.47 -50.94 1.74
CA ILE A 54 30.00 -51.43 0.43
C ILE A 54 28.50 -51.16 0.34
N PRO A 55 28.01 -50.48 -0.72
CA PRO A 55 26.58 -50.25 -0.88
C PRO A 55 25.78 -51.55 -0.89
N ASN A 56 24.68 -51.57 -0.15
CA ASN A 56 23.82 -52.77 -0.02
C ASN A 56 22.54 -52.64 -0.86
N CYS A 57 22.68 -52.25 -2.12
CA CYS A 57 21.56 -52.16 -3.06
C CYS A 57 21.26 -53.52 -3.68
N LYS A 58 19.99 -53.86 -3.80
CA LYS A 58 19.56 -55.10 -4.49
C LYS A 58 19.86 -55.01 -5.98
N ILE A 59 19.84 -56.15 -6.67
CA ILE A 59 20.12 -56.21 -8.12
C ILE A 59 19.20 -55.34 -9.00
N LYS A 60 17.99 -55.03 -8.50
CA LYS A 60 17.01 -54.12 -9.14
C LYS A 60 16.98 -52.72 -8.52
N GLU A 61 18.02 -52.37 -7.79
CA GLU A 61 18.22 -51.06 -7.18
C GLU A 61 19.59 -50.51 -7.60
N TYR A 62 19.73 -49.19 -7.63
CA TYR A 62 21.00 -48.51 -7.87
C TYR A 62 21.36 -47.59 -6.71
N TRP A 63 22.65 -47.35 -6.52
CA TRP A 63 23.18 -46.46 -5.49
C TRP A 63 23.30 -45.04 -6.03
N SER A 64 22.78 -44.05 -5.30
CA SER A 64 22.80 -42.63 -5.69
C SER A 64 23.73 -41.76 -4.85
N GLY A 65 24.33 -42.34 -3.80
CA GLY A 65 25.29 -41.66 -2.93
C GLY A 65 24.79 -40.41 -2.19
N PRO A 66 25.59 -39.89 -1.24
CA PRO A 66 26.87 -40.46 -0.78
C PRO A 66 26.71 -41.54 0.29
N ALA A 67 25.54 -41.69 0.93
CA ALA A 67 25.35 -42.70 1.99
C ALA A 67 25.24 -44.13 1.43
N TYR A 68 25.86 -45.12 2.09
CA TYR A 68 26.00 -46.51 1.63
C TYR A 68 24.67 -47.23 1.37
N ASN A 69 23.61 -46.84 2.08
CA ASN A 69 22.29 -47.45 1.97
C ASN A 69 21.28 -46.61 1.17
N LYS A 70 21.74 -45.62 0.41
CA LYS A 70 20.87 -44.76 -0.42
C LYS A 70 20.59 -45.39 -1.79
N CYS A 71 19.78 -46.44 -1.75
CA CYS A 71 19.40 -47.24 -2.89
C CYS A 71 18.02 -46.84 -3.41
N TYR A 72 17.86 -46.77 -4.73
CA TYR A 72 16.57 -46.50 -5.40
C TYR A 72 16.26 -47.61 -6.39
N ASN A 73 14.96 -47.89 -6.59
CA ASN A 73 14.53 -48.87 -7.57
C ASN A 73 14.91 -48.44 -8.99
N CYS A 74 15.32 -49.42 -9.80
CA CYS A 74 15.46 -49.25 -11.23
C CYS A 74 14.14 -48.87 -11.89
N ASN A 75 14.21 -48.24 -13.07
CA ASN A 75 13.05 -48.04 -13.92
C ASN A 75 12.38 -49.39 -14.23
N ILE A 76 11.04 -49.41 -14.30
CA ILE A 76 10.26 -50.65 -14.52
C ILE A 76 10.61 -51.35 -15.85
N LYS A 77 11.13 -50.61 -16.84
CA LYS A 77 11.62 -51.15 -18.12
C LYS A 77 12.89 -52.00 -17.96
N CYS A 78 13.68 -51.77 -16.90
CA CYS A 78 14.92 -52.48 -16.64
C CYS A 78 14.66 -53.78 -15.88
N THR A 79 14.47 -54.87 -16.61
CA THR A 79 14.08 -56.17 -16.05
C THR A 79 15.21 -56.91 -15.31
N LYS A 80 16.48 -56.61 -15.66
CA LYS A 80 17.67 -57.26 -15.11
C LYS A 80 18.35 -56.43 -14.01
N SER A 81 18.84 -55.24 -14.34
CA SER A 81 19.49 -54.29 -13.43
C SER A 81 19.57 -52.90 -14.10
N CYS A 82 20.05 -51.90 -13.37
CA CYS A 82 20.25 -50.55 -13.87
C CYS A 82 21.44 -49.89 -13.17
N ARG A 83 22.04 -48.89 -13.83
CA ARG A 83 23.06 -48.03 -13.24
C ARG A 83 22.45 -46.86 -12.45
N ASP A 84 21.31 -46.35 -12.92
CA ASP A 84 20.60 -45.21 -12.34
C ASP A 84 19.08 -45.26 -12.65
N TRP A 85 18.36 -44.17 -12.39
CA TRP A 85 16.91 -44.07 -12.56
C TRP A 85 16.42 -44.05 -14.01
N ARG A 86 17.31 -43.81 -14.98
CA ARG A 86 16.95 -43.62 -16.39
C ARG A 86 16.49 -44.94 -17.01
N ASP A 87 15.79 -44.86 -18.14
CA ASP A 87 15.21 -46.03 -18.81
C ASP A 87 16.14 -46.71 -19.83
N THR A 88 17.38 -46.24 -19.92
CA THR A 88 18.40 -46.80 -20.83
C THR A 88 18.81 -48.22 -20.46
N CYS A 89 18.69 -48.59 -19.17
CA CYS A 89 19.08 -49.90 -18.63
C CYS A 89 20.53 -50.35 -18.93
N SER A 90 21.37 -49.46 -19.46
CA SER A 90 22.76 -49.73 -19.79
C SER A 90 23.58 -49.79 -18.50
N LEU A 91 24.48 -50.78 -18.44
CA LEU A 91 25.42 -50.96 -17.32
C LEU A 91 26.82 -50.46 -17.68
N CYS A 92 27.01 -49.89 -18.87
CA CYS A 92 28.29 -49.38 -19.33
C CYS A 92 28.69 -48.12 -18.55
N ASP A 93 29.99 -47.90 -18.40
CA ASP A 93 30.56 -46.71 -17.77
C ASP A 93 30.22 -45.43 -18.55
N ASN A 94 30.27 -45.49 -19.89
CA ASN A 94 29.83 -44.40 -20.74
C ASN A 94 28.31 -44.48 -21.03
N LEU A 95 27.59 -43.40 -20.74
CA LEU A 95 26.13 -43.28 -20.94
C LEU A 95 25.68 -43.23 -22.42
N LEU A 96 26.59 -42.83 -23.30
CA LEU A 96 26.43 -42.84 -24.75
C LEU A 96 26.79 -44.20 -25.38
N CYS A 97 27.26 -45.14 -24.57
CA CYS A 97 27.48 -46.51 -25.00
C CYS A 97 26.17 -47.30 -25.02
N GLU A 98 25.85 -47.86 -26.18
CA GLU A 98 24.69 -48.74 -26.38
C GLU A 98 24.98 -50.15 -25.88
N SER A 99 26.16 -50.69 -26.18
CA SER A 99 26.59 -52.01 -25.72
C SER A 99 28.08 -52.06 -25.38
N CYS A 100 28.41 -52.77 -24.32
CA CYS A 100 29.77 -52.98 -23.83
C CYS A 100 29.97 -54.44 -23.41
N SER A 101 31.11 -55.03 -23.74
CA SER A 101 31.49 -56.40 -23.29
C SER A 101 31.96 -56.43 -21.84
N ASP A 102 32.54 -55.34 -21.37
CA ASP A 102 32.94 -55.11 -19.98
C ASP A 102 32.49 -53.71 -19.53
N TYR A 103 32.68 -53.37 -18.27
CA TYR A 103 32.20 -52.09 -17.73
C TYR A 103 32.79 -50.86 -18.45
N SER A 104 34.02 -50.96 -18.96
CA SER A 104 34.82 -49.83 -19.43
C SER A 104 34.98 -49.75 -20.95
N SER A 105 34.78 -50.86 -21.66
CA SER A 105 35.00 -51.02 -23.09
C SER A 105 33.68 -50.93 -23.85
N CYS A 106 33.46 -49.82 -24.54
CA CYS A 106 32.28 -49.67 -25.38
C CYS A 106 32.44 -50.33 -26.76
N GLU A 107 31.50 -51.20 -27.14
CA GLU A 107 31.49 -51.91 -28.42
C GLU A 107 30.67 -51.18 -29.49
N ALA A 108 29.55 -50.58 -29.08
CA ALA A 108 28.67 -49.81 -29.95
C ALA A 108 28.19 -48.54 -29.24
N CYS A 109 28.30 -47.41 -29.93
CA CYS A 109 27.80 -46.13 -29.45
C CYS A 109 26.39 -45.88 -29.99
N LYS A 110 25.59 -45.14 -29.21
CA LYS A 110 24.27 -44.66 -29.64
C LYS A 110 24.39 -43.75 -30.87
N GLU A 111 23.29 -43.56 -31.60
CA GLU A 111 23.24 -42.66 -32.76
C GLU A 111 23.76 -41.24 -32.45
N ASN A 112 24.31 -40.59 -33.49
CA ASN A 112 24.86 -39.23 -33.44
C ASN A 112 26.07 -39.04 -32.51
N THR A 113 26.93 -40.06 -32.45
CA THR A 113 28.19 -40.06 -31.69
C THR A 113 29.41 -40.35 -32.57
N ILE A 114 30.58 -39.86 -32.15
CA ILE A 114 31.88 -40.12 -32.79
C ILE A 114 32.72 -41.03 -31.88
N ASN A 115 33.43 -41.97 -32.53
CA ASN A 115 34.56 -42.80 -32.04
C ASN A 115 34.25 -44.13 -31.30
N PRO A 116 34.91 -45.25 -31.68
CA PRO A 116 34.83 -46.53 -30.97
C PRO A 116 35.76 -46.53 -29.76
N GLY A 117 35.18 -46.55 -28.56
CA GLY A 117 35.90 -46.72 -27.29
C GLY A 117 35.38 -45.84 -26.16
N SER A 118 34.97 -44.59 -26.44
CA SER A 118 34.50 -43.66 -25.41
C SER A 118 33.34 -42.76 -25.85
N CYS A 119 32.55 -43.15 -26.86
CA CYS A 119 31.32 -42.50 -27.37
C CYS A 119 31.11 -41.05 -26.91
N ALA A 120 31.40 -40.10 -27.80
CA ALA A 120 31.11 -38.68 -27.58
C ALA A 120 30.08 -38.19 -28.61
N CYS A 121 29.26 -37.19 -28.30
CA CYS A 121 28.35 -36.63 -29.31
C CYS A 121 29.12 -36.04 -30.49
N ASP A 122 28.55 -36.21 -31.68
CA ASP A 122 29.06 -35.60 -32.92
C ASP A 122 28.99 -34.06 -32.84
N ASP A 123 29.78 -33.37 -33.66
CA ASP A 123 29.99 -31.91 -33.59
C ASP A 123 28.69 -31.10 -33.72
N ASN A 124 27.67 -31.66 -34.37
CA ASN A 124 26.34 -31.06 -34.55
C ASN A 124 25.33 -31.40 -33.43
N TYR A 125 25.76 -32.18 -32.43
CA TYR A 125 24.90 -32.72 -31.40
C TYR A 125 25.47 -32.48 -30.00
N VAL A 126 24.58 -32.40 -29.01
CA VAL A 126 24.96 -32.19 -27.60
C VAL A 126 24.29 -33.24 -26.73
N LEU A 127 24.97 -33.62 -25.64
CA LEU A 127 24.45 -34.58 -24.68
C LEU A 127 23.24 -33.99 -23.94
N ASP A 128 22.08 -34.65 -24.05
CA ASP A 128 20.91 -34.44 -23.21
C ASP A 128 20.96 -35.37 -21.99
N ASP A 129 21.19 -34.80 -20.81
CA ASP A 129 21.32 -35.53 -19.54
C ASP A 129 19.99 -35.77 -18.82
N THR A 130 18.88 -35.26 -19.37
CA THR A 130 17.64 -35.13 -18.61
C THR A 130 16.88 -36.45 -18.44
N GLN A 131 16.89 -37.38 -19.42
CA GLN A 131 16.27 -38.72 -19.30
C GLN A 131 16.92 -39.82 -20.16
N SER A 132 17.29 -39.54 -21.41
CA SER A 132 17.67 -40.57 -22.41
C SER A 132 19.18 -40.75 -22.62
N ASN A 133 20.01 -39.78 -22.18
CA ASN A 133 21.44 -39.71 -22.51
C ASN A 133 21.67 -39.97 -23.99
N THR A 134 21.10 -39.09 -24.80
CA THR A 134 21.19 -39.11 -26.25
C THR A 134 21.81 -37.82 -26.72
N CYS A 135 22.42 -37.87 -27.90
CA CYS A 135 22.95 -36.69 -28.55
C CYS A 135 21.81 -36.04 -29.35
N ILE A 136 21.38 -34.84 -28.92
CA ILE A 136 20.32 -34.07 -29.57
C ILE A 136 20.90 -32.98 -30.48
N PRO A 137 20.27 -32.64 -31.61
CA PRO A 137 20.75 -31.58 -32.49
C PRO A 137 20.75 -30.22 -31.79
N ILE A 138 21.79 -29.42 -32.03
CA ILE A 138 21.96 -28.06 -31.48
C ILE A 138 20.80 -27.12 -31.86
N GLU A 139 20.03 -27.43 -32.91
CA GLU A 139 18.91 -26.61 -33.41
C GLU A 139 17.71 -26.48 -32.43
N SER A 140 17.72 -27.16 -31.29
CA SER A 140 16.61 -27.22 -30.35
C SER A 140 16.51 -26.06 -29.34
N GLY A 141 17.01 -24.87 -29.71
CA GLY A 141 16.86 -23.65 -28.89
C GLY A 141 17.80 -23.59 -27.68
N GLY A 142 19.01 -24.11 -27.81
CA GLY A 142 20.06 -24.04 -26.80
C GLY A 142 21.45 -23.88 -27.41
N PHE A 143 22.48 -23.92 -26.56
CA PHE A 143 23.87 -23.79 -26.97
C PHE A 143 24.76 -24.81 -26.25
N LYS A 144 25.93 -25.09 -26.83
CA LYS A 144 26.96 -25.94 -26.21
C LYS A 144 27.79 -25.09 -25.24
N GLY A 145 27.72 -25.39 -23.96
CA GLY A 145 28.53 -24.73 -22.94
C GLY A 145 30.02 -25.09 -23.08
N GLU A 146 30.88 -24.33 -22.39
CA GLU A 146 32.33 -24.64 -22.31
C GLU A 146 32.60 -26.02 -21.67
N ASP A 147 31.66 -26.51 -20.89
CA ASP A 147 31.63 -27.85 -20.29
C ASP A 147 31.23 -28.97 -21.28
N GLY A 148 30.88 -28.62 -22.52
CA GLY A 148 30.43 -29.56 -23.55
C GLY A 148 28.97 -30.03 -23.37
N HIS A 149 28.22 -29.47 -22.41
CA HIS A 149 26.83 -29.84 -22.13
C HIS A 149 25.85 -28.89 -22.84
N PHE A 150 24.59 -29.34 -22.96
CA PHE A 150 23.52 -28.53 -23.54
C PHE A 150 22.95 -27.61 -22.48
N HIS A 151 22.91 -26.31 -22.79
CA HIS A 151 22.24 -25.32 -21.97
C HIS A 151 21.07 -24.74 -22.76
N ALA A 152 19.87 -24.80 -22.19
CA ALA A 152 18.69 -24.15 -22.76
C ALA A 152 18.91 -22.64 -22.81
N CYS A 153 18.42 -21.99 -23.87
CA CYS A 153 18.52 -20.54 -23.97
C CYS A 153 17.71 -19.84 -22.86
N PRO A 154 18.13 -18.62 -22.46
CA PRO A 154 17.35 -17.79 -21.54
C PRO A 154 15.93 -17.53 -22.04
N ASN A 155 15.04 -17.19 -21.10
CA ASN A 155 13.65 -16.83 -21.39
C ASN A 155 13.53 -15.81 -22.53
N LEU A 156 12.53 -16.00 -23.39
CA LEU A 156 12.27 -15.22 -24.62
C LEU A 156 13.32 -15.33 -25.73
N CYS A 157 14.40 -16.10 -25.56
CA CYS A 157 15.40 -16.31 -26.60
C CYS A 157 15.07 -17.56 -27.43
N SER A 158 14.96 -17.39 -28.75
CA SER A 158 14.78 -18.51 -29.69
C SER A 158 16.12 -19.13 -30.10
N SER A 159 17.21 -18.36 -30.04
CA SER A 159 18.58 -18.85 -30.14
C SER A 159 19.55 -17.97 -29.35
N CYS A 160 20.65 -18.54 -28.87
CA CYS A 160 21.61 -17.86 -28.00
C CYS A 160 23.03 -18.43 -28.16
N GLU A 161 24.02 -17.62 -27.81
CA GLU A 161 25.45 -18.02 -27.73
C GLU A 161 25.86 -18.33 -26.28
N SER A 162 25.16 -17.75 -25.30
CA SER A 162 25.39 -17.99 -23.87
C SER A 162 24.13 -17.67 -23.06
N LEU A 163 24.14 -17.98 -21.75
CA LEU A 163 23.09 -17.58 -20.81
C LEU A 163 22.93 -16.06 -20.66
N THR A 164 23.87 -15.27 -21.19
CA THR A 164 23.87 -13.81 -21.14
C THR A 164 23.76 -13.15 -22.51
N LYS A 165 23.70 -13.94 -23.60
CA LYS A 165 23.73 -13.41 -24.96
C LYS A 165 22.84 -14.21 -25.90
N CYS A 166 21.76 -13.57 -26.34
CA CYS A 166 20.80 -14.11 -27.29
C CYS A 166 21.06 -13.58 -28.71
N THR A 167 20.92 -14.46 -29.70
CA THR A 167 21.12 -14.15 -31.13
C THR A 167 19.80 -13.97 -31.86
N ALA A 168 18.73 -14.61 -31.38
CA ALA A 168 17.37 -14.40 -31.85
C ALA A 168 16.37 -14.48 -30.70
N CYS A 169 15.26 -13.75 -30.83
CA CYS A 169 14.20 -13.69 -29.84
C CYS A 169 12.92 -14.38 -30.32
N ALA A 170 12.05 -14.69 -29.36
CA ALA A 170 10.68 -15.10 -29.62
C ALA A 170 9.88 -13.97 -30.32
N ASN A 171 8.74 -14.34 -30.90
CA ASN A 171 7.86 -13.38 -31.57
C ASN A 171 7.45 -12.24 -30.64
N ASN A 172 7.48 -11.01 -31.17
CA ASN A 172 7.21 -9.77 -30.44
C ASN A 172 8.21 -9.48 -29.30
N ALA A 173 9.43 -10.01 -29.36
CA ALA A 173 10.55 -9.60 -28.52
C ALA A 173 11.71 -9.06 -29.38
N SER A 174 12.57 -8.25 -28.77
CA SER A 174 13.77 -7.69 -29.37
C SER A 174 14.96 -7.76 -28.42
N ILE A 175 16.16 -7.84 -28.99
CA ILE A 175 17.41 -7.87 -28.22
C ILE A 175 17.68 -6.48 -27.65
N GLN A 176 17.83 -6.38 -26.33
CA GLN A 176 18.27 -5.20 -25.62
C GLN A 176 19.34 -5.65 -24.61
N ASN A 177 20.54 -5.06 -24.65
CA ASN A 177 21.67 -5.46 -23.80
C ASN A 177 21.93 -6.99 -23.83
N ASP A 178 22.05 -7.55 -25.03
CA ASP A 178 22.32 -8.97 -25.28
C ASP A 178 21.23 -9.96 -24.81
N LEU A 179 20.11 -9.50 -24.23
CA LEU A 179 18.97 -10.35 -23.83
C LEU A 179 17.68 -9.94 -24.53
N CYS A 180 16.73 -10.88 -24.62
CA CYS A 180 15.44 -10.64 -25.25
C CYS A 180 14.42 -10.05 -24.30
N TYR A 181 13.77 -8.96 -24.70
CA TYR A 181 12.67 -8.31 -23.98
C TYR A 181 11.46 -8.13 -24.89
N CYS A 182 10.26 -8.28 -24.34
CA CYS A 182 9.04 -8.05 -25.11
C CYS A 182 8.99 -6.61 -25.65
N ASN A 183 8.59 -6.50 -26.91
CA ASN A 183 8.36 -5.23 -27.59
C ASN A 183 7.23 -4.47 -26.89
N LEU A 184 7.18 -3.15 -27.12
CA LEU A 184 6.13 -2.30 -26.57
C LEU A 184 4.73 -2.84 -26.91
N GLY A 185 3.85 -2.94 -25.90
CA GLY A 185 2.52 -3.51 -26.04
C GLY A 185 2.45 -5.02 -25.80
N TYR A 186 3.58 -5.65 -25.46
CA TYR A 186 3.63 -7.07 -25.15
C TYR A 186 4.33 -7.34 -23.82
N ASN A 187 3.93 -8.42 -23.15
CA ASN A 187 4.51 -8.85 -21.88
C ASN A 187 4.49 -10.38 -21.76
N GLY A 188 5.42 -10.95 -21.00
CA GLY A 188 5.47 -12.39 -20.71
C GLY A 188 6.89 -12.91 -20.50
N ILE A 189 6.98 -14.17 -20.08
CA ILE A 189 8.24 -14.82 -19.69
C ILE A 189 8.70 -15.83 -20.75
N GLU A 190 7.80 -16.69 -21.23
CA GLU A 190 8.10 -17.68 -22.27
C GLU A 190 7.66 -17.19 -23.66
N SER A 191 6.60 -16.38 -23.70
CA SER A 191 6.07 -15.77 -24.92
C SER A 191 5.53 -14.38 -24.62
N CYS A 192 5.63 -13.48 -25.59
CA CYS A 192 5.16 -12.10 -25.48
C CYS A 192 3.69 -12.01 -25.94
N ILE A 193 2.77 -11.86 -24.99
CA ILE A 193 1.33 -11.69 -25.24
C ILE A 193 0.96 -10.22 -25.30
N LEU A 194 -0.02 -9.87 -26.14
CA LEU A 194 -0.50 -8.50 -26.29
C LEU A 194 -1.13 -8.01 -24.98
N VAL A 195 -0.69 -6.84 -24.51
CA VAL A 195 -1.20 -6.18 -23.31
C VAL A 195 -1.66 -4.78 -23.67
N SER A 196 -2.88 -4.47 -23.26
CA SER A 196 -3.49 -3.17 -23.51
C SER A 196 -4.28 -2.72 -22.32
N PHE A 197 -4.33 -1.41 -22.09
CA PHE A 197 -5.07 -0.81 -21.00
C PHE A 197 -5.95 0.32 -21.53
N SER A 198 -6.90 0.75 -20.70
CA SER A 198 -7.88 1.77 -21.07
C SER A 198 -7.78 2.98 -20.15
N ALA A 199 -8.36 4.08 -20.58
CA ALA A 199 -8.56 5.23 -19.73
C ALA A 199 -9.97 5.77 -19.86
N LYS A 200 -10.39 6.47 -18.82
CA LYS A 200 -11.73 7.00 -18.63
C LYS A 200 -11.63 8.44 -18.16
N LEU A 201 -12.44 9.29 -18.78
CA LEU A 201 -12.58 10.69 -18.39
C LEU A 201 -13.87 10.86 -17.59
N THR A 202 -13.78 11.47 -16.41
CA THR A 202 -14.93 11.78 -15.54
C THR A 202 -15.01 13.27 -15.32
N VAL A 203 -16.19 13.86 -15.50
CA VAL A 203 -16.41 15.31 -15.36
C VAL A 203 -16.99 15.61 -13.98
N LEU A 204 -16.42 16.59 -13.30
CA LEU A 204 -16.90 17.10 -12.02
C LEU A 204 -17.92 18.23 -12.20
N ALA A 205 -18.59 18.60 -11.11
CA ALA A 205 -19.63 19.63 -11.13
C ALA A 205 -19.13 21.01 -11.60
N ASP A 206 -17.84 21.30 -11.40
CA ASP A 206 -17.16 22.53 -11.80
C ASP A 206 -16.52 22.43 -13.21
N ASN A 207 -16.83 21.39 -13.98
CA ASN A 207 -16.22 21.05 -15.27
C ASN A 207 -14.73 20.66 -15.24
N SER A 208 -14.12 20.52 -14.05
CA SER A 208 -12.81 19.89 -13.94
C SER A 208 -12.88 18.39 -14.29
N LEU A 209 -11.77 17.80 -14.72
CA LEU A 209 -11.73 16.44 -15.25
C LEU A 209 -10.86 15.52 -14.38
N TYR A 210 -11.34 14.29 -14.16
CA TYR A 210 -10.51 13.18 -13.72
C TYR A 210 -10.20 12.26 -14.89
N LEU A 211 -8.91 12.11 -15.20
CA LEU A 211 -8.40 11.15 -16.15
C LEU A 211 -7.88 9.92 -15.38
N THR A 212 -8.59 8.80 -15.52
CA THR A 212 -8.29 7.56 -14.80
C THR A 212 -7.88 6.46 -15.77
N PHE A 213 -6.75 5.82 -15.50
CA PHE A 213 -6.24 4.66 -16.24
C PHE A 213 -6.62 3.35 -15.54
N SER A 214 -6.86 2.29 -16.30
CA SER A 214 -7.14 0.96 -15.74
C SER A 214 -5.90 0.30 -15.14
N GLU A 215 -4.70 0.82 -15.44
CA GLU A 215 -3.41 0.36 -14.91
C GLU A 215 -2.50 1.55 -14.58
N SER A 216 -1.49 1.32 -13.73
CA SER A 216 -0.50 2.34 -13.38
C SER A 216 0.43 2.64 -14.54
N LEU A 217 0.81 3.92 -14.71
CA LEU A 217 1.76 4.34 -15.74
C LEU A 217 3.22 4.14 -15.28
N VAL A 218 4.12 3.86 -16.24
CA VAL A 218 5.58 3.79 -15.98
C VAL A 218 6.17 5.17 -15.72
N LYS A 219 5.70 6.17 -16.47
CA LYS A 219 6.11 7.57 -16.34
C LYS A 219 4.88 8.43 -16.10
N ASP A 220 5.07 9.47 -15.29
CA ASP A 220 4.00 10.42 -14.99
C ASP A 220 3.68 11.27 -16.23
N LEU A 221 2.38 11.56 -16.41
CA LEU A 221 1.91 12.43 -17.48
C LEU A 221 2.29 13.88 -17.19
N ASN A 222 2.65 14.60 -18.25
CA ASN A 222 2.83 16.04 -18.27
C ASN A 222 1.81 16.72 -19.18
N THR A 223 1.62 18.02 -18.99
CA THR A 223 0.73 18.84 -19.85
C THR A 223 1.18 18.86 -21.31
N SER A 224 2.43 18.53 -21.61
CA SER A 224 2.95 18.41 -22.98
C SER A 224 2.47 17.15 -23.72
N ASP A 225 1.98 16.14 -22.99
CA ASP A 225 1.72 14.80 -23.55
C ASP A 225 0.31 14.67 -24.15
N PHE A 226 -0.58 15.63 -23.89
CA PHE A 226 -1.94 15.63 -24.41
C PHE A 226 -2.41 17.05 -24.75
N VAL A 227 -3.53 17.14 -25.46
CA VAL A 227 -4.29 18.37 -25.74
C VAL A 227 -5.70 18.18 -25.23
N ILE A 228 -6.31 19.25 -24.76
CA ILE A 228 -7.73 19.28 -24.40
C ILE A 228 -8.49 20.08 -25.44
N ILE A 229 -9.52 19.47 -25.98
CA ILE A 229 -10.42 20.05 -26.97
C ILE A 229 -11.81 20.15 -26.32
N ILE A 230 -12.42 21.33 -26.33
CA ILE A 230 -13.80 21.52 -25.84
C ILE A 230 -14.65 22.06 -26.99
N GLY A 231 -15.62 21.26 -27.44
CA GLY A 231 -16.41 21.60 -28.62
C GLY A 231 -15.51 21.80 -29.84
N ASN A 232 -15.42 23.05 -30.33
CA ASN A 232 -14.58 23.42 -31.48
C ASN A 232 -13.30 24.18 -31.09
N GLN A 233 -13.02 24.34 -29.80
CA GLN A 233 -11.82 25.02 -29.31
C GLN A 233 -10.75 23.99 -28.97
N GLU A 234 -9.61 24.10 -29.65
CA GLU A 234 -8.42 23.30 -29.38
C GLU A 234 -7.48 24.03 -28.41
N GLU A 235 -6.62 23.27 -27.72
CA GLU A 235 -5.55 23.79 -26.86
C GLU A 235 -6.00 24.69 -25.70
N ILE A 236 -7.01 24.24 -24.95
CA ILE A 236 -7.42 24.95 -23.74
C ILE A 236 -6.34 24.85 -22.65
N SER A 237 -5.97 26.01 -22.10
CA SER A 237 -5.05 26.11 -20.97
C SER A 237 -5.57 25.27 -19.80
N SER A 238 -4.75 24.34 -19.34
CA SER A 238 -5.09 23.44 -18.23
C SER A 238 -3.94 23.28 -17.26
N LYS A 239 -4.26 22.98 -16.01
CA LYS A 239 -3.29 22.53 -15.00
C LYS A 239 -3.54 21.06 -14.73
N LEU A 240 -2.46 20.31 -14.60
CA LEU A 240 -2.46 18.87 -14.33
C LEU A 240 -1.90 18.62 -12.93
N GLU A 241 -2.63 17.88 -12.12
CA GLU A 241 -2.21 17.45 -10.79
C GLU A 241 -2.31 15.92 -10.69
N LYS A 242 -1.22 15.28 -10.27
CA LYS A 242 -1.21 13.84 -10.05
C LYS A 242 -1.83 13.53 -8.69
N MET A 243 -2.89 12.72 -8.69
CA MET A 243 -3.50 12.22 -7.46
C MET A 243 -2.83 10.93 -7.00
N ASN A 244 -2.62 10.00 -7.95
CA ASN A 244 -1.89 8.75 -7.74
C ASN A 244 -1.38 8.22 -9.10
N ASN A 245 -0.85 7.00 -9.15
CA ASN A 245 -0.25 6.43 -10.36
C ASN A 245 -1.26 6.06 -11.47
N THR A 246 -2.57 6.07 -11.19
CA THR A 246 -3.64 5.76 -12.15
C THR A 246 -4.59 6.93 -12.38
N CYS A 247 -4.52 8.01 -11.61
CA CYS A 247 -5.50 9.08 -11.62
C CYS A 247 -4.86 10.46 -11.61
N TYR A 248 -5.30 11.29 -12.55
CA TYR A 248 -4.87 12.67 -12.72
C TYR A 248 -6.08 13.60 -12.67
N TYR A 249 -5.91 14.72 -11.97
CA TYR A 249 -6.86 15.82 -11.94
C TYR A 249 -6.43 16.89 -12.94
N ILE A 250 -7.38 17.38 -13.73
CA ILE A 250 -7.16 18.38 -14.77
C ILE A 250 -8.12 19.54 -14.54
N SER A 251 -7.58 20.71 -14.17
CA SER A 251 -8.36 21.93 -14.06
C SER A 251 -8.35 22.71 -15.38
N LEU A 252 -9.52 23.08 -15.88
CA LEU A 252 -9.68 23.78 -17.15
C LEU A 252 -9.80 25.30 -16.93
N ALA A 253 -9.07 26.11 -17.70
CA ALA A 253 -9.24 27.55 -17.72
C ALA A 253 -10.27 27.93 -18.79
N ILE A 254 -11.56 27.89 -18.43
CA ILE A 254 -12.66 28.18 -19.34
C ILE A 254 -13.00 29.68 -19.28
N SER A 255 -12.81 30.40 -20.39
CA SER A 255 -13.13 31.84 -20.50
C SER A 255 -14.50 32.12 -21.13
N GLU A 256 -15.13 31.12 -21.75
CA GLU A 256 -16.38 31.27 -22.51
C GLU A 256 -17.54 30.48 -21.89
N LYS A 257 -18.76 30.83 -22.30
CA LYS A 257 -19.98 30.15 -21.86
C LYS A 257 -20.06 28.75 -22.50
N ILE A 258 -20.21 27.72 -21.67
CA ILE A 258 -20.37 26.33 -22.10
C ILE A 258 -21.82 25.90 -21.90
N SER A 259 -22.44 25.36 -22.95
CA SER A 259 -23.75 24.73 -22.86
C SER A 259 -23.63 23.30 -22.30
N LYS A 260 -24.63 22.87 -21.53
CA LYS A 260 -24.68 21.51 -20.98
C LYS A 260 -24.63 20.48 -22.11
N GLY A 261 -23.75 19.48 -21.98
CA GLY A 261 -23.58 18.42 -22.97
C GLY A 261 -22.43 18.66 -23.97
N THR A 262 -21.76 19.82 -23.92
CA THR A 262 -20.55 20.07 -24.73
C THR A 262 -19.48 19.02 -24.42
N LEU A 263 -18.86 18.41 -25.45
CA LEU A 263 -17.85 17.38 -25.24
C LEU A 263 -16.49 18.01 -24.93
N ALA A 264 -15.86 17.53 -23.85
CA ALA A 264 -14.44 17.70 -23.59
C ALA A 264 -13.71 16.43 -24.00
N THR A 265 -12.71 16.56 -24.88
CA THR A 265 -11.89 15.47 -25.39
C THR A 265 -10.45 15.68 -24.97
N VAL A 266 -9.87 14.67 -24.33
CA VAL A 266 -8.43 14.58 -24.10
C VAL A 266 -7.83 13.76 -25.22
N GLN A 267 -6.94 14.36 -26.00
CA GLN A 267 -6.24 13.73 -27.11
C GLN A 267 -4.76 13.58 -26.75
N PHE A 268 -4.24 12.34 -26.73
CA PHE A 268 -2.83 12.08 -26.44
C PHE A 268 -1.98 12.31 -27.69
N LYS A 269 -0.90 13.09 -27.57
CA LYS A 269 -0.03 13.43 -28.71
C LYS A 269 0.83 12.25 -29.16
N ASP A 270 1.28 11.45 -28.21
CA ASP A 270 2.17 10.31 -28.46
C ASP A 270 1.83 9.13 -27.53
N LEU A 271 1.09 8.16 -28.06
CA LEU A 271 0.69 6.95 -27.34
C LEU A 271 1.88 6.11 -26.88
N SER A 272 3.04 6.21 -27.57
CA SER A 272 4.22 5.45 -27.18
C SER A 272 4.83 5.92 -25.86
N LYS A 273 4.50 7.14 -25.40
CA LYS A 273 4.93 7.67 -24.10
C LYS A 273 4.02 7.26 -22.95
N VAL A 274 2.77 6.89 -23.25
CA VAL A 274 1.75 6.53 -22.25
C VAL A 274 1.73 5.00 -22.10
N LYS A 275 2.67 4.49 -21.30
CA LYS A 275 2.88 3.04 -21.09
C LYS A 275 2.43 2.62 -19.69
N SER A 276 1.76 1.48 -19.59
CA SER A 276 1.49 0.87 -18.28
C SER A 276 2.70 0.13 -17.73
N ILE A 277 2.72 -0.10 -16.41
CA ILE A 277 3.75 -0.91 -15.72
C ILE A 277 3.86 -2.33 -16.25
N SER A 278 2.82 -2.84 -16.92
CA SER A 278 2.78 -4.14 -17.58
C SER A 278 3.28 -4.09 -19.03
N ASN A 279 3.91 -2.98 -19.45
CA ASN A 279 4.34 -2.69 -20.82
C ASN A 279 3.19 -2.61 -21.84
N GLY A 280 1.96 -2.37 -21.37
CA GLY A 280 0.76 -2.26 -22.20
C GLY A 280 0.64 -0.91 -22.92
N ILE A 281 -0.09 -0.90 -24.03
CA ILE A 281 -0.42 0.30 -24.83
C ILE A 281 -1.86 0.73 -24.51
N LEU A 282 -2.10 2.04 -24.53
CA LEU A 282 -3.43 2.61 -24.33
C LEU A 282 -4.33 2.36 -25.55
N ASN A 283 -5.54 1.84 -25.32
CA ASN A 283 -6.48 1.43 -26.36
C ASN A 283 -7.04 2.57 -27.24
N SER A 284 -7.03 3.80 -26.74
CA SER A 284 -7.59 4.94 -27.46
C SER A 284 -6.66 6.15 -27.38
N SER A 285 -6.45 6.82 -28.51
CA SER A 285 -5.77 8.11 -28.58
C SER A 285 -6.61 9.27 -28.03
N GLU A 286 -7.93 9.07 -27.95
CA GLU A 286 -8.89 10.11 -27.58
C GLU A 286 -9.92 9.59 -26.59
N ILE A 287 -10.25 10.43 -25.60
CA ILE A 287 -11.24 10.09 -24.58
C ILE A 287 -12.08 11.32 -24.32
N SER A 288 -13.39 11.17 -24.43
CA SER A 288 -14.34 12.28 -24.32
C SER A 288 -15.33 12.09 -23.18
N ALA A 289 -15.79 13.20 -22.61
CA ALA A 289 -16.89 13.23 -21.66
C ALA A 289 -17.69 14.54 -21.78
N SER A 290 -18.96 14.52 -21.39
CA SER A 290 -19.85 15.67 -21.50
C SER A 290 -19.71 16.63 -20.31
N LEU A 291 -19.48 17.91 -20.63
CA LEU A 291 -19.40 19.01 -19.67
C LEU A 291 -20.77 19.47 -19.18
N ASN A 292 -20.79 20.04 -17.98
CA ASN A 292 -21.91 20.77 -17.41
C ASN A 292 -21.97 22.20 -17.96
N SER A 293 -23.13 22.84 -17.81
CA SER A 293 -23.29 24.25 -18.19
C SER A 293 -22.42 25.16 -17.32
N TYR A 294 -21.73 26.11 -17.94
CA TYR A 294 -20.89 27.11 -17.27
C TYR A 294 -21.08 28.47 -17.94
N ASP A 295 -21.28 29.53 -17.15
CA ASP A 295 -21.42 30.91 -17.64
C ASP A 295 -20.50 31.84 -16.83
N PRO A 296 -19.41 32.36 -17.42
CA PRO A 296 -18.46 33.23 -16.73
C PRO A 296 -19.01 34.65 -16.50
N THR A 297 -20.11 35.03 -17.16
CA THR A 297 -20.71 36.38 -17.07
C THR A 297 -21.92 36.46 -16.14
N SER A 298 -22.43 35.32 -15.65
CA SER A 298 -23.48 35.33 -14.65
C SER A 298 -22.89 35.59 -13.26
N ASN A 299 -23.04 36.83 -12.77
CA ASN A 299 -23.12 37.05 -11.32
C ASN A 299 -24.45 36.47 -10.81
N SER A 300 -24.58 35.14 -10.76
CA SER A 300 -25.82 34.47 -10.29
C SER A 300 -25.58 32.96 -10.06
N PRO A 301 -26.62 32.16 -9.78
CA PRO A 301 -27.18 31.70 -8.50
C PRO A 301 -26.58 30.35 -8.05
N VAL A 302 -25.33 30.06 -8.44
CA VAL A 302 -24.64 28.83 -8.01
C VAL A 302 -24.27 28.91 -6.52
N THR A 303 -24.05 30.12 -5.98
CA THR A 303 -23.84 30.33 -4.55
C THR A 303 -25.10 30.10 -3.71
N GLU A 304 -26.32 30.43 -4.17
CA GLU A 304 -27.54 30.22 -3.37
C GLU A 304 -28.05 28.76 -3.36
N SER A 305 -27.97 28.05 -4.48
CA SER A 305 -28.37 26.64 -4.55
C SER A 305 -27.36 25.71 -3.86
N VAL A 306 -26.07 26.05 -3.93
CA VAL A 306 -25.01 25.32 -3.23
C VAL A 306 -24.91 25.72 -1.76
N SER A 307 -25.17 26.99 -1.39
CA SER A 307 -25.25 27.38 0.03
C SER A 307 -26.46 26.75 0.71
N SER A 308 -27.65 26.75 0.09
CA SER A 308 -28.84 26.14 0.69
C SER A 308 -28.72 24.62 0.83
N GLN A 309 -28.15 23.90 -0.14
CA GLN A 309 -27.85 22.46 0.00
C GLN A 309 -26.74 22.17 1.01
N SER A 310 -25.65 22.95 1.01
CA SER A 310 -24.53 22.77 1.94
C SER A 310 -24.93 23.14 3.38
N GLN A 311 -25.78 24.15 3.55
CA GLN A 311 -26.35 24.58 4.82
C GLN A 311 -27.36 23.54 5.31
N ALA A 312 -28.22 22.99 4.45
CA ALA A 312 -29.15 21.92 4.83
C ALA A 312 -28.42 20.63 5.24
N ILE A 313 -27.37 20.22 4.52
CA ILE A 313 -26.58 19.03 4.85
C ILE A 313 -25.77 19.26 6.14
N SER A 314 -25.08 20.40 6.27
CA SER A 314 -24.27 20.72 7.45
C SER A 314 -25.14 20.86 8.70
N GLN A 315 -26.25 21.60 8.62
CA GLN A 315 -27.16 21.75 9.76
C GLN A 315 -27.86 20.43 10.12
N THR A 316 -28.27 19.62 9.14
CA THR A 316 -28.95 18.34 9.42
C THR A 316 -27.99 17.32 10.03
N THR A 317 -26.80 17.14 9.48
CA THR A 317 -25.81 16.19 10.01
C THR A 317 -25.32 16.60 11.40
N VAL A 318 -25.04 17.88 11.63
CA VAL A 318 -24.60 18.37 12.95
C VAL A 318 -25.75 18.33 13.97
N SER A 319 -26.98 18.66 13.58
CA SER A 319 -28.14 18.57 14.46
C SER A 319 -28.47 17.13 14.86
N ILE A 320 -28.35 16.18 13.92
CA ILE A 320 -28.54 14.75 14.20
C ILE A 320 -27.46 14.24 15.16
N VAL A 321 -26.19 14.59 14.96
CA VAL A 321 -25.12 14.15 15.88
C VAL A 321 -25.23 14.85 17.24
N ALA A 322 -25.63 16.12 17.28
CA ALA A 322 -25.89 16.84 18.53
C ALA A 322 -27.04 16.20 19.32
N SER A 323 -28.15 15.88 18.65
CA SER A 323 -29.31 15.25 19.29
C SER A 323 -29.02 13.79 19.68
N MET A 324 -28.30 13.01 18.87
CA MET A 324 -27.86 11.65 19.24
C MET A 324 -26.87 11.64 20.41
N SER A 325 -26.00 12.64 20.53
CA SER A 325 -25.05 12.74 21.66
C SER A 325 -25.74 13.18 22.96
N ILE A 326 -26.78 14.02 22.88
CA ILE A 326 -27.63 14.37 24.02
C ILE A 326 -28.41 13.14 24.52
N ILE A 327 -28.87 12.28 23.59
CA ILE A 327 -29.60 11.04 23.91
C ILE A 327 -28.65 9.97 24.46
N ASN A 328 -27.42 9.85 23.94
CA ASN A 328 -26.48 8.78 24.28
C ASN A 328 -25.49 9.10 25.43
N SER A 329 -25.67 10.23 26.14
CA SER A 329 -24.90 10.62 27.34
C SER A 329 -23.35 10.70 27.18
N SER A 330 -22.81 10.64 25.97
CA SER A 330 -21.37 10.77 25.70
C SER A 330 -21.03 12.22 25.33
N SER A 331 -21.03 13.10 26.33
CA SER A 331 -20.68 14.52 26.15
C SER A 331 -19.35 14.73 25.40
N SER A 332 -18.36 13.85 25.59
CA SER A 332 -17.04 13.93 24.95
C SER A 332 -17.06 13.87 23.42
N SER A 333 -17.94 13.06 22.82
CA SER A 333 -17.99 12.90 21.36
C SER A 333 -18.57 14.13 20.67
N LEU A 334 -19.56 14.77 21.31
CA LEU A 334 -20.08 16.07 20.89
C LEU A 334 -18.98 17.14 20.88
N TRP A 335 -18.17 17.18 21.93
CA TRP A 335 -17.08 18.16 22.05
C TRP A 335 -16.00 17.93 21.00
N CYS A 336 -15.62 16.68 20.72
CA CYS A 336 -14.64 16.36 19.68
C CYS A 336 -15.13 16.81 18.29
N LEU A 337 -16.41 16.57 17.99
CA LEU A 337 -17.02 17.04 16.75
C LEU A 337 -16.98 18.57 16.64
N MET A 338 -17.38 19.30 17.69
CA MET A 338 -17.41 20.77 17.66
C MET A 338 -16.01 21.36 17.44
N ASN A 339 -15.00 20.86 18.17
CA ASN A 339 -13.61 21.30 17.96
C ASN A 339 -13.12 21.00 16.53
N THR A 340 -13.49 19.84 15.97
CA THR A 340 -13.14 19.48 14.60
C THR A 340 -13.79 20.43 13.59
N LEU A 341 -15.08 20.72 13.74
CA LEU A 341 -15.82 21.65 12.88
C LEU A 341 -15.24 23.06 12.93
N GLN A 342 -14.87 23.55 14.12
CA GLN A 342 -14.20 24.84 14.29
C GLN A 342 -12.86 24.88 13.57
N ILE A 343 -11.99 23.88 13.77
CA ILE A 343 -10.69 23.83 13.07
C ILE A 343 -10.90 23.83 11.54
N LEU A 344 -11.86 23.05 11.05
CA LEU A 344 -12.18 22.97 9.63
C LEU A 344 -12.69 24.31 9.07
N SER A 345 -13.58 25.00 9.79
CA SER A 345 -14.11 26.29 9.34
C SER A 345 -13.03 27.36 9.32
N TYR A 346 -12.23 27.49 10.39
CA TYR A 346 -11.18 28.50 10.50
C TYR A 346 -10.04 28.34 9.48
N MET A 347 -9.92 27.19 8.81
CA MET A 347 -8.99 27.05 7.70
C MET A 347 -9.26 28.04 6.56
N THR A 348 -10.48 28.53 6.36
CA THR A 348 -10.77 29.49 5.28
C THR A 348 -10.18 30.88 5.52
N LEU A 349 -9.79 31.19 6.77
CA LEU A 349 -9.00 32.39 7.11
C LEU A 349 -7.52 32.23 6.78
N SER A 350 -7.03 31.00 6.54
CA SER A 350 -5.69 30.81 6.01
C SER A 350 -5.63 31.34 4.57
N GLY A 351 -4.51 31.94 4.17
CA GLY A 351 -4.28 32.45 2.82
C GLY A 351 -4.22 31.37 1.73
N ILE A 352 -4.73 30.16 2.00
CA ILE A 352 -4.75 29.02 1.10
C ILE A 352 -5.88 29.21 0.06
N PRO A 353 -5.59 29.03 -1.24
CA PRO A 353 -6.60 29.13 -2.30
C PRO A 353 -7.50 27.88 -2.30
N PHE A 354 -8.64 27.95 -1.61
CA PHE A 354 -9.71 26.95 -1.72
C PHE A 354 -10.59 27.21 -2.94
N SER A 355 -11.12 26.14 -3.55
CA SER A 355 -12.21 26.28 -4.53
C SER A 355 -13.45 26.91 -3.88
N SER A 356 -14.26 27.65 -4.65
CA SER A 356 -15.44 28.37 -4.15
C SER A 356 -16.42 27.43 -3.41
N LYS A 357 -16.58 26.19 -3.89
CA LYS A 357 -17.41 25.17 -3.25
C LYS A 357 -16.86 24.70 -1.91
N MET A 358 -15.55 24.42 -1.83
CA MET A 358 -14.93 24.00 -0.57
C MET A 358 -14.96 25.14 0.45
N ARG A 359 -14.66 26.38 0.03
CA ARG A 359 -14.73 27.57 0.88
C ARG A 359 -16.15 27.78 1.42
N SER A 360 -17.18 27.66 0.58
CA SER A 360 -18.57 27.77 1.01
C SER A 360 -18.98 26.63 1.97
N PHE A 361 -18.56 25.40 1.71
CA PHE A 361 -18.82 24.28 2.61
C PHE A 361 -18.18 24.52 3.99
N LEU A 362 -16.90 24.89 4.05
CA LEU A 362 -16.17 25.15 5.29
C LEU A 362 -16.72 26.36 6.05
N ASN A 363 -17.07 27.46 5.38
CA ASN A 363 -17.69 28.62 6.01
C ASN A 363 -19.06 28.26 6.62
N ASN A 364 -19.84 27.38 5.97
CA ASN A 364 -21.12 26.95 6.53
C ASN A 364 -20.98 26.09 7.80
N LEU A 365 -19.81 25.49 8.07
CA LEU A 365 -19.54 24.75 9.30
C LEU A 365 -19.43 25.67 10.54
N SER A 366 -19.11 26.97 10.38
CA SER A 366 -19.00 27.92 11.50
C SER A 366 -20.37 28.42 12.01
N SER A 367 -21.45 28.20 11.24
CA SER A 367 -22.78 28.80 11.50
C SER A 367 -23.57 28.19 12.68
N PHE A 368 -22.94 27.38 13.53
CA PHE A 368 -23.61 26.68 14.62
C PHE A 368 -23.54 27.46 15.94
N ASN A 369 -24.48 28.39 16.13
CA ASN A 369 -24.64 29.14 17.38
C ASN A 369 -25.82 28.58 18.18
N LEU A 370 -25.53 27.75 19.20
CA LEU A 370 -26.54 27.22 20.12
C LEU A 370 -27.15 28.31 21.04
N PHE A 371 -26.42 29.40 21.26
CA PHE A 371 -26.80 30.47 22.19
C PHE A 371 -26.88 31.82 21.47
N PRO A 372 -27.91 32.64 21.78
CA PRO A 372 -28.03 33.97 21.21
C PRO A 372 -26.91 34.88 21.72
N ASN A 373 -26.42 35.76 20.86
CA ASN A 373 -25.54 36.84 21.29
C ASN A 373 -26.38 37.99 21.86
N VAL A 374 -26.23 38.31 23.16
CA VAL A 374 -26.98 39.41 23.79
C VAL A 374 -26.30 40.78 23.65
N PHE A 375 -25.03 40.83 23.26
CA PHE A 375 -24.26 42.07 23.20
C PHE A 375 -24.72 43.07 22.14
N PRO A 376 -25.29 42.69 20.98
CA PRO A 376 -25.89 43.64 20.05
C PRO A 376 -27.00 44.50 20.64
N TYR A 377 -27.64 44.10 21.75
CA TYR A 377 -28.62 44.94 22.45
C TYR A 377 -27.98 46.06 23.28
N PHE A 378 -26.70 45.96 23.60
CA PHE A 378 -25.97 46.90 24.46
C PHE A 378 -24.84 47.63 23.75
N ILE A 379 -24.35 47.07 22.63
CA ILE A 379 -23.21 47.58 21.86
C ILE A 379 -23.68 47.91 20.46
N ASP A 380 -23.50 49.17 20.06
CA ASP A 380 -23.81 49.64 18.72
C ASP A 380 -22.77 49.12 17.72
N LYS A 381 -23.20 48.27 16.79
CA LYS A 381 -22.38 47.68 15.71
C LYS A 381 -21.71 48.76 14.86
N ASN A 382 -22.33 49.92 14.68
CA ASN A 382 -21.78 51.01 13.85
C ASN A 382 -20.54 51.69 14.45
N LYS A 383 -20.18 51.35 15.69
CA LYS A 383 -18.93 51.80 16.32
C LYS A 383 -17.73 50.91 15.96
N GLY A 384 -17.99 49.78 15.28
CA GLY A 384 -17.01 48.85 14.76
C GLY A 384 -16.50 49.25 13.37
N ASN A 385 -15.31 48.78 13.03
CA ASN A 385 -14.73 48.88 11.69
C ASN A 385 -15.14 47.69 10.82
N THR A 386 -15.19 47.91 9.51
CA THR A 386 -15.44 46.84 8.54
C THR A 386 -14.27 45.85 8.52
N PRO A 387 -14.53 44.54 8.59
CA PRO A 387 -13.46 43.54 8.52
C PRO A 387 -12.82 43.48 7.13
N TYR A 388 -11.64 42.87 7.01
CA TYR A 388 -11.04 42.56 5.71
C TYR A 388 -11.83 41.46 5.00
N SER A 389 -11.72 41.38 3.67
CA SER A 389 -12.61 40.54 2.83
C SER A 389 -12.70 39.08 3.26
N GLN A 390 -11.59 38.44 3.65
CA GLN A 390 -11.62 37.04 4.09
C GLN A 390 -12.33 36.85 5.44
N ALA A 391 -12.27 37.82 6.35
CA ALA A 391 -13.00 37.78 7.62
C ALA A 391 -14.50 38.08 7.42
N GLU A 392 -14.84 39.01 6.52
CA GLU A 392 -16.21 39.28 6.11
C GLU A 392 -16.86 38.03 5.48
N GLU A 393 -16.17 37.38 4.53
CA GLU A 393 -16.61 36.14 3.89
C GLU A 393 -16.80 34.97 4.88
N PHE A 394 -16.01 34.93 5.96
CA PHE A 394 -16.15 33.95 7.03
C PHE A 394 -17.40 34.17 7.88
N GLY A 395 -17.91 35.41 7.94
CA GLY A 395 -19.08 35.80 8.71
C GLY A 395 -18.80 36.80 9.85
N PHE A 396 -17.64 37.46 9.87
CA PHE A 396 -17.41 38.58 10.78
C PHE A 396 -18.17 39.81 10.30
N ASP A 397 -18.88 40.42 11.22
CA ASP A 397 -19.74 41.57 11.03
C ASP A 397 -18.98 42.90 11.19
N THR A 398 -18.03 42.92 12.13
CA THR A 398 -17.17 44.08 12.50
C THR A 398 -15.86 43.58 13.09
N ASP A 399 -14.98 44.47 13.53
CA ASP A 399 -13.82 44.17 14.40
C ASP A 399 -14.17 44.00 15.90
N LEU A 400 -15.42 44.25 16.30
CA LEU A 400 -15.86 44.19 17.70
C LEU A 400 -16.08 42.74 18.14
N ILE A 401 -15.23 42.24 19.04
CA ILE A 401 -15.26 40.82 19.47
C ILE A 401 -16.60 40.42 20.08
N LEU A 402 -17.25 41.31 20.83
CA LEU A 402 -18.53 41.03 21.47
C LEU A 402 -19.70 41.01 20.47
N ILE A 403 -19.57 41.64 19.31
CA ILE A 403 -20.58 41.54 18.24
C ILE A 403 -20.43 40.20 17.51
N ASN A 404 -19.21 39.77 17.23
CA ASN A 404 -18.95 38.55 16.47
C ASN A 404 -19.03 37.27 17.31
N GLN A 405 -18.41 37.26 18.49
CA GLN A 405 -18.28 36.10 19.38
C GLN A 405 -18.95 36.31 20.74
N GLY A 406 -19.98 37.15 20.81
CA GLY A 406 -20.70 37.42 22.06
C GLY A 406 -21.58 36.26 22.54
N ASN A 407 -21.89 35.29 21.67
CA ASN A 407 -22.50 34.00 22.01
C ASN A 407 -21.72 33.27 23.14
N ASP A 408 -20.40 33.20 23.04
CA ASP A 408 -19.53 32.53 24.02
C ASP A 408 -19.56 33.25 25.37
N PHE A 409 -19.45 34.58 25.33
CA PHE A 409 -19.56 35.41 26.53
C PHE A 409 -20.94 35.32 27.17
N THR A 410 -22.00 35.21 26.36
CA THR A 410 -23.38 35.01 26.85
C THR A 410 -23.49 33.66 27.57
N LEU A 411 -22.95 32.59 26.99
CA LEU A 411 -22.92 31.28 27.61
C LEU A 411 -22.12 31.28 28.92
N LEU A 412 -20.95 31.93 28.94
CA LEU A 412 -20.12 32.05 30.13
C LEU A 412 -20.88 32.79 31.24
N LEU A 413 -21.41 33.98 30.97
CA LEU A 413 -22.16 34.78 31.93
C LEU A 413 -23.42 34.05 32.41
N GLY A 414 -24.14 33.39 31.51
CA GLY A 414 -25.31 32.58 31.83
C GLY A 414 -24.96 31.40 32.75
N SER A 415 -23.84 30.71 32.51
CA SER A 415 -23.38 29.61 33.36
C SER A 415 -22.97 30.07 34.76
N ILE A 416 -22.33 31.24 34.87
CA ILE A 416 -21.98 31.87 36.16
C ILE A 416 -23.26 32.28 36.91
N ALA A 417 -24.23 32.88 36.21
CA ALA A 417 -25.51 33.28 36.81
C ALA A 417 -26.37 32.08 37.23
N ALA A 418 -26.26 30.94 36.55
CA ALA A 418 -26.96 29.70 36.91
C ALA A 418 -26.40 29.05 38.18
N LEU A 419 -25.11 29.26 38.50
CA LEU A 419 -24.44 28.58 39.62
C LEU A 419 -25.08 28.87 40.99
N PRO A 420 -25.39 30.13 41.38
CA PRO A 420 -26.11 30.43 42.61
C PRO A 420 -27.47 29.73 42.70
N LEU A 421 -28.21 29.66 41.59
CA LEU A 421 -29.50 28.98 41.53
C LEU A 421 -29.34 27.48 41.74
N ILE A 422 -28.35 26.86 41.08
CA ILE A 422 -28.04 25.43 41.24
C ILE A 422 -27.65 25.12 42.69
N LEU A 423 -26.82 25.97 43.31
CA LEU A 423 -26.44 25.83 44.72
C LEU A 423 -27.66 25.96 45.65
N TYR A 424 -28.52 26.95 45.42
CA TYR A 424 -29.74 27.14 46.18
C TYR A 424 -30.67 25.91 46.09
N PHE A 425 -30.95 25.42 44.87
CA PHE A 425 -31.81 24.26 44.68
C PHE A 425 -31.17 22.93 45.09
N SER A 426 -29.84 22.81 45.10
CA SER A 426 -29.14 21.63 45.63
C SER A 426 -29.37 21.44 47.14
N ARG A 427 -29.62 22.53 47.86
CA ARG A 427 -29.95 22.55 49.29
C ARG A 427 -31.46 22.48 49.56
N CYS A 428 -32.28 22.32 48.53
CA CYS A 428 -33.73 22.23 48.68
C CYS A 428 -34.11 20.93 49.43
N SER A 429 -35.01 21.05 50.41
CA SER A 429 -35.50 19.91 51.19
C SER A 429 -36.28 18.88 50.37
N HIS A 430 -36.71 19.22 49.16
CA HIS A 430 -37.48 18.33 48.31
C HIS A 430 -36.58 17.26 47.65
N ARG A 431 -36.73 16.00 48.09
CA ARG A 431 -35.81 14.88 47.79
C ARG A 431 -35.45 14.69 46.31
N TRP A 432 -36.39 14.90 45.39
CA TRP A 432 -36.15 14.77 43.95
C TRP A 432 -35.36 15.95 43.36
N ILE A 433 -35.72 17.18 43.75
CA ILE A 433 -35.10 18.42 43.28
C ILE A 433 -33.68 18.51 43.84
N GLY A 434 -33.52 18.34 45.16
CA GLY A 434 -32.21 18.31 45.81
C GLY A 434 -31.29 17.27 45.17
N LYS A 435 -31.72 16.01 45.00
CA LYS A 435 -30.90 14.98 44.33
C LYS A 435 -30.51 15.36 42.89
N LYS A 436 -31.43 15.94 42.11
CA LYS A 436 -31.16 16.32 40.71
C LYS A 436 -30.15 17.46 40.61
N PHE A 437 -30.30 18.48 41.45
CA PHE A 437 -29.38 19.63 41.48
C PHE A 437 -28.04 19.30 42.14
N THR A 438 -27.99 18.42 43.14
CA THR A 438 -26.72 17.91 43.69
C THR A 438 -25.94 17.09 42.65
N LYS A 439 -26.63 16.28 41.83
CA LYS A 439 -26.00 15.60 40.69
C LYS A 439 -25.42 16.60 39.69
N ARG A 440 -26.21 17.62 39.30
CA ARG A 440 -25.76 18.69 38.38
C ARG A 440 -24.64 19.55 38.95
N LEU A 441 -24.62 19.78 40.26
CA LEU A 441 -23.55 20.52 40.93
C LEU A 441 -22.21 19.77 40.84
N GLY A 442 -22.23 18.43 40.83
CA GLY A 442 -21.04 17.62 40.54
C GLY A 442 -20.47 17.85 39.14
N ASP A 443 -21.33 18.12 38.15
CA ASP A 443 -20.93 18.41 36.77
C ASP A 443 -20.37 19.84 36.60
N TYR A 444 -20.78 20.79 37.44
CA TYR A 444 -20.37 22.22 37.42
C TYR A 444 -19.02 22.49 38.11
N GLN A 445 -18.33 21.45 38.58
CA GLN A 445 -16.97 21.58 39.12
C GLN A 445 -16.01 22.11 38.03
N TYR A 446 -14.79 22.50 38.45
CA TYR A 446 -13.71 23.09 37.63
C TYR A 446 -13.60 22.58 36.17
N ALA A 447 -13.92 21.31 35.93
CA ALA A 447 -14.02 20.69 34.61
C ALA A 447 -14.94 21.42 33.61
N PHE A 448 -16.07 22.03 34.01
CA PHE A 448 -16.96 22.75 33.09
C PHE A 448 -16.27 23.98 32.50
N TYR A 449 -15.72 24.85 33.35
CA TYR A 449 -15.06 26.09 32.91
C TYR A 449 -13.78 25.81 32.12
N LEU A 450 -13.06 24.75 32.48
CA LEU A 450 -11.94 24.26 31.66
C LEU A 450 -12.40 23.83 30.26
N ARG A 451 -13.47 23.04 30.17
CA ARG A 451 -14.03 22.59 28.88
C ARG A 451 -14.49 23.77 28.05
N PHE A 452 -15.19 24.71 28.67
CA PHE A 452 -15.62 25.94 28.02
C PHE A 452 -14.42 26.72 27.46
N TRP A 453 -13.38 26.92 28.26
CA TRP A 453 -12.18 27.62 27.81
C TRP A 453 -11.49 26.93 26.64
N ILE A 454 -11.32 25.60 26.69
CA ILE A 454 -10.73 24.82 25.59
C ILE A 454 -11.59 24.95 24.33
N GLN A 455 -12.92 24.90 24.47
CA GLN A 455 -13.85 24.96 23.34
C GLN A 455 -13.83 26.30 22.63
N CYS A 456 -13.84 27.40 23.37
CA CYS A 456 -13.86 28.75 22.79
C CYS A 456 -12.44 29.27 22.52
N TYR A 457 -11.38 28.49 22.82
CA TYR A 457 -9.98 28.91 22.70
C TYR A 457 -9.64 29.42 21.30
N LEU A 458 -10.01 28.65 20.27
CA LEU A 458 -9.71 29.00 18.87
C LEU A 458 -10.57 30.17 18.40
N GLU A 459 -11.86 30.18 18.74
CA GLU A 459 -12.82 31.22 18.33
C GLU A 459 -12.48 32.59 18.91
N LEU A 460 -12.25 32.64 20.23
CA LEU A 460 -11.83 33.85 20.91
C LEU A 460 -10.44 34.29 20.45
N GLY A 461 -9.55 33.35 20.12
CA GLY A 461 -8.23 33.65 19.58
C GLY A 461 -8.28 34.29 18.20
N ALA A 462 -9.02 33.70 17.26
CA ALA A 462 -9.19 34.24 15.93
C ALA A 462 -9.85 35.63 15.98
N ALA A 463 -10.93 35.77 16.75
CA ALA A 463 -11.65 37.03 16.88
C ALA A 463 -10.82 38.13 17.58
N ALA A 464 -10.05 37.78 18.62
CA ALA A 464 -9.14 38.73 19.26
C ALA A 464 -8.02 39.17 18.32
N CYS A 465 -7.46 38.27 17.51
CA CYS A 465 -6.46 38.64 16.51
C CYS A 465 -7.04 39.58 15.45
N ILE A 466 -8.22 39.27 14.91
CA ILE A 466 -8.93 40.14 13.96
C ILE A 466 -9.17 41.52 14.59
N GLY A 467 -9.70 41.55 15.81
CA GLY A 467 -9.93 42.79 16.57
C GLY A 467 -8.66 43.62 16.75
N LEU A 468 -7.50 42.98 17.02
CA LEU A 468 -6.21 43.67 17.14
C LEU A 468 -5.55 44.05 15.81
N THR A 469 -6.00 43.50 14.68
CA THR A 469 -5.45 43.88 13.36
C THR A 469 -6.15 45.09 12.75
N ILE A 470 -7.42 45.32 13.09
CA ILE A 470 -8.30 46.33 12.45
C ILE A 470 -8.68 47.46 13.44
N PHE A 471 -8.23 47.39 14.70
CA PHE A 471 -8.66 48.36 15.72
C PHE A 471 -8.31 49.81 15.35
N GLU A 472 -9.16 50.72 15.80
CA GLU A 472 -8.90 52.17 15.80
C GLU A 472 -9.30 52.80 17.13
N PHE A 473 -8.50 53.72 17.69
CA PHE A 473 -8.83 54.42 18.94
C PHE A 473 -9.83 55.58 18.74
N SER A 474 -10.90 55.34 17.98
CA SER A 474 -11.88 56.36 17.59
C SER A 474 -12.93 56.62 18.67
N ASN A 475 -13.29 55.62 19.48
CA ASN A 475 -14.34 55.73 20.50
C ASN A 475 -14.11 54.81 21.71
N ILE A 476 -14.88 55.03 22.79
CA ILE A 476 -14.76 54.25 24.04
C ILE A 476 -15.02 52.75 23.81
N THR A 477 -15.94 52.40 22.91
CA THR A 477 -16.24 50.99 22.58
C THR A 477 -15.04 50.31 21.95
N GLN A 478 -14.33 50.99 21.06
CA GLN A 478 -13.09 50.49 20.44
C GLN A 478 -11.93 50.37 21.44
N ILE A 479 -11.76 51.33 22.35
CA ILE A 479 -10.75 51.25 23.41
C ILE A 479 -11.02 50.03 24.32
N ALA A 480 -12.29 49.82 24.69
CA ALA A 480 -12.70 48.66 25.48
C ALA A 480 -12.51 47.34 24.71
N ASN A 481 -12.82 47.32 23.41
CA ASN A 481 -12.59 46.17 22.52
C ASN A 481 -11.11 45.80 22.46
N PHE A 482 -10.24 46.79 22.26
CA PHE A 482 -8.79 46.60 22.24
C PHE A 482 -8.27 46.02 23.57
N ALA A 483 -8.68 46.58 24.71
CA ALA A 483 -8.29 46.08 26.02
C ALA A 483 -8.76 44.64 26.26
N LEU A 484 -9.98 44.31 25.83
CA LEU A 484 -10.52 42.95 25.92
C LEU A 484 -9.76 41.97 25.02
N CYS A 485 -9.50 42.33 23.77
CA CYS A 485 -8.74 41.49 22.83
C CYS A 485 -7.32 41.26 23.33
N LEU A 486 -6.65 42.29 23.85
CA LEU A 486 -5.31 42.16 24.43
C LEU A 486 -5.31 41.23 25.65
N ALA A 487 -6.28 41.38 26.56
CA ALA A 487 -6.42 40.50 27.72
C ALA A 487 -6.63 39.03 27.29
N LEU A 488 -7.45 38.80 26.27
CA LEU A 488 -7.68 37.45 25.72
C LEU A 488 -6.41 36.89 25.08
N CYS A 489 -5.70 37.66 24.26
CA CYS A 489 -4.42 37.22 23.69
C CYS A 489 -3.40 36.83 24.77
N ILE A 490 -3.30 37.60 25.85
CA ILE A 490 -2.42 37.27 27.00
C ILE A 490 -2.86 35.95 27.62
N LEU A 491 -4.17 35.75 27.86
CA LEU A 491 -4.70 34.51 28.41
C LEU A 491 -4.44 33.30 27.51
N LEU A 492 -4.62 33.46 26.19
CA LEU A 492 -4.38 32.43 25.20
C LEU A 492 -2.90 32.02 25.18
N ILE A 493 -1.97 32.98 25.18
CA ILE A 493 -0.53 32.72 25.22
C ILE A 493 -0.12 32.06 26.56
N ALA A 494 -0.71 32.50 27.67
CA ALA A 494 -0.41 31.95 29.00
C ALA A 494 -0.93 30.50 29.18
N THR A 495 -2.02 30.14 28.49
CA THR A 495 -2.71 28.85 28.68
C THR A 495 -1.82 27.63 28.39
N PRO A 496 -1.11 27.51 27.23
CA PRO A 496 -0.19 26.41 26.99
C PRO A 496 0.92 26.30 28.03
N GLY A 497 1.47 27.44 28.49
CA GLY A 497 2.49 27.46 29.54
C GLY A 497 1.96 26.98 30.89
N ALA A 498 0.77 27.44 31.28
CA ALA A 498 0.09 26.99 32.49
C ALA A 498 -0.24 25.49 32.42
N TYR A 499 -0.68 25.00 31.26
CA TYR A 499 -0.95 23.58 31.02
C TYR A 499 0.30 22.72 31.14
N PHE A 500 1.41 23.14 30.51
CA PHE A 500 2.68 22.45 30.60
C PHE A 500 3.18 22.38 32.05
N TRP A 501 3.14 23.51 32.76
CA TRP A 501 3.53 23.57 34.16
C TRP A 501 2.64 22.68 35.05
N PHE A 502 1.32 22.71 34.84
CA PHE A 502 0.37 21.85 35.54
C PHE A 502 0.65 20.37 35.30
N SER A 503 0.91 19.98 34.05
CA SER A 503 1.22 18.61 33.66
C SER A 503 2.55 18.13 34.25
N TYR A 504 3.56 19.01 34.27
CA TYR A 504 4.85 18.72 34.89
C TYR A 504 4.72 18.48 36.40
N LYS A 505 4.01 19.37 37.11
CA LYS A 505 3.81 19.28 38.56
C LYS A 505 3.02 18.02 38.97
N ASN A 506 2.08 17.59 38.13
CA ASN A 506 1.20 16.43 38.40
C ASN A 506 1.60 15.15 37.66
N LYS A 507 2.82 15.08 37.10
CA LYS A 507 3.31 13.97 36.29
C LYS A 507 3.16 12.59 36.96
N ALA A 508 3.33 12.51 38.28
CA ALA A 508 3.17 11.27 39.02
C ALA A 508 1.74 10.73 38.93
N PHE A 509 0.73 11.56 39.22
CA PHE A 509 -0.69 11.20 39.16
C PHE A 509 -1.16 10.87 37.74
N ILE A 510 -0.61 11.58 36.74
CA ILE A 510 -0.88 11.31 35.31
C ILE A 510 -0.36 9.92 34.93
N LYS A 511 0.88 9.58 35.31
CA LYS A 511 1.48 8.27 35.04
C LYS A 511 0.76 7.11 35.73
N THR A 512 0.34 7.31 36.98
CA THR A 512 -0.35 6.27 37.76
C THR A 512 -1.83 6.14 37.45
N ARG A 513 -2.37 6.96 36.53
CA ARG A 513 -3.81 7.02 36.18
C ARG A 513 -4.71 7.11 37.42
N ASP A 514 -4.38 8.03 38.32
CA ASP A 514 -5.14 8.20 39.56
C ASP A 514 -6.61 8.55 39.28
N LYS A 515 -7.54 7.78 39.85
CA LYS A 515 -8.98 7.89 39.56
C LYS A 515 -9.57 9.23 40.00
N ALA A 516 -9.12 9.79 41.13
CA ALA A 516 -9.62 11.06 41.64
C ALA A 516 -9.08 12.23 40.80
N PHE A 517 -7.81 12.17 40.41
CA PHE A 517 -7.18 13.14 39.52
C PHE A 517 -7.88 13.18 38.14
N PHE A 518 -8.09 12.02 37.51
CA PHE A 518 -8.76 11.97 36.20
C PHE A 518 -10.26 12.31 36.29
N ALA A 519 -10.93 12.11 37.43
CA ALA A 519 -12.31 12.57 37.61
C ALA A 519 -12.44 14.10 37.45
N SER A 520 -11.43 14.87 37.89
CA SER A 520 -11.45 16.34 37.82
C SER A 520 -10.74 16.93 36.60
N PHE A 521 -9.68 16.28 36.09
CA PHE A 521 -8.80 16.86 35.05
C PHE A 521 -8.71 16.04 33.76
N SER A 522 -9.52 14.98 33.61
CA SER A 522 -9.53 14.12 32.40
C SER A 522 -9.57 14.88 31.08
N THR A 523 -10.30 16.00 31.04
CA THR A 523 -10.49 16.79 29.81
C THR A 523 -9.18 17.20 29.14
N PHE A 524 -8.11 17.43 29.89
CA PHE A 524 -6.81 17.79 29.31
C PHE A 524 -6.06 16.64 28.63
N PHE A 525 -6.32 15.40 29.03
CA PHE A 525 -5.47 14.24 28.70
C PHE A 525 -6.13 13.23 27.74
N PHE A 526 -7.42 13.39 27.45
CA PHE A 526 -8.18 12.46 26.60
C PHE A 526 -7.98 12.66 25.08
N MET A 527 -7.26 13.70 24.63
CA MET A 527 -6.89 13.89 23.20
C MET A 527 -5.55 13.26 22.81
N SER A 528 -4.81 12.65 23.73
CA SER A 528 -3.41 12.23 23.51
C SER A 528 -3.13 10.73 23.51
N PHE A 529 -4.16 9.87 23.62
CA PHE A 529 -3.95 8.42 23.62
C PHE A 529 -5.16 7.65 23.05
N GLU A 530 -5.15 7.46 21.73
CA GLU A 530 -5.51 6.18 21.09
C GLU A 530 -4.33 5.70 20.26
#